data_AF-A0AAD6BBM1-F1
#
_entry.id   AF-A0AAD6BBM1-F1
#
_cell.length_a   1.000
_cell.length_b   1.000
_cell.length_c   1.000
_cell.angle_alpha   90.00
_cell.angle_beta   90.00
_cell.angle_gamma   90.00
#
_symmetry.space_group_name_H-M   'P 1'
#
loop_
_entity.id
_entity.type
_entity.pdbx_description
1 polymer ?
#
loop_
_entity_poly.entity_id
_entity_poly.type
_entity_poly.pdbx_seq_one_letter_code
_entity_poly.pdbx_strand_id
1 'polypeptide(L)'
;MNALLFTCLLVPWLVAASARRFDQESQLIMGSVPGKDLSGYFIDHLKSRRARRALPLADEPDDSPVEAGGDTSDLPTCLLCVCLTGSVYCEEVSPDMTSVPSLPKETAYLYARFNKIKKIRAKDFSDIVTLKRIDLTGNLISEIEEGAFSKLTMLEELSLAENSLVKLPMLPTKLISFNANHNHLKTKGVKANIFKKMTKLVNLYLADNEMEAVPHIPDSVRTLHLQNNNITEVNVNTFCKSNDTYYLRPSLNEVRMDGNPVVLSKNPDSFTCMKVLPVGRYR
;
A
#
# COMPACT_ATOMS: atom_id res chain seq x y z
N MET A 1 32.00 10.14 60.94
CA MET A 1 32.35 8.77 60.52
C MET A 1 31.25 8.29 59.58
N ASN A 2 31.39 8.00 58.30
CA ASN A 2 32.48 8.11 57.33
C ASN A 2 31.83 8.44 55.98
N ALA A 3 32.42 9.39 55.26
CA ALA A 3 32.16 9.65 53.87
C ALA A 3 32.94 8.65 53.01
N LEU A 4 32.37 8.20 51.89
CA LEU A 4 33.14 7.64 50.79
C LEU A 4 32.71 8.34 49.49
N LEU A 5 33.49 9.37 49.17
CA LEU A 5 33.74 9.88 47.83
C LEU A 5 34.50 8.82 47.04
N PHE A 6 34.14 8.59 45.78
CA PHE A 6 35.12 8.23 44.76
C PHE A 6 34.80 8.90 43.43
N THR A 7 35.84 9.53 42.92
CA THR A 7 35.93 10.46 41.82
C THR A 7 36.20 9.77 40.49
N CYS A 8 35.55 10.27 39.44
CA CYS A 8 36.08 10.64 38.11
C CYS A 8 37.24 9.83 37.50
N LEU A 9 37.01 9.19 36.35
CA LEU A 9 37.97 9.13 35.24
C LEU A 9 37.22 9.12 33.89
N LEU A 10 37.27 10.28 33.22
CA LEU A 10 37.08 10.42 31.77
C LEU A 10 38.38 10.00 31.08
N VAL A 11 38.31 9.18 30.04
CA VAL A 11 39.27 9.25 28.92
C VAL A 11 38.52 9.01 27.59
N PRO A 12 38.54 9.97 26.65
CA PRO A 12 38.07 9.81 25.28
C PRO A 12 39.21 9.27 24.39
N TRP A 13 38.90 8.42 23.42
CA TRP A 13 39.84 8.03 22.38
C TRP A 13 39.49 8.68 21.05
N LEU A 14 40.46 9.44 20.54
CA LEU A 14 40.51 10.11 19.23
C LEU A 14 40.97 9.14 18.12
N VAL A 15 40.27 9.21 16.99
CA VAL A 15 40.73 9.29 15.57
C VAL A 15 41.99 8.53 15.13
N ALA A 16 41.82 7.68 14.11
CA ALA A 16 42.74 7.60 12.96
C ALA A 16 42.04 7.02 11.72
N ALA A 17 42.39 7.56 10.57
CA ALA A 17 41.77 7.37 9.26
C ALA A 17 42.36 6.19 8.47
N SER A 18 41.60 5.68 7.49
CA SER A 18 42.17 5.34 6.18
C SER A 18 41.07 5.16 5.12
N ALA A 19 41.14 6.01 4.10
CA ALA A 19 40.41 5.89 2.85
C ALA A 19 40.94 4.72 2.00
N ARG A 20 40.06 4.00 1.30
CA ARG A 20 40.33 3.44 -0.03
C ARG A 20 39.07 3.45 -0.88
N ARG A 21 39.04 4.41 -1.82
CA ARG A 21 38.32 4.33 -3.09
C ARG A 21 38.84 3.12 -3.87
N PHE A 22 37.94 2.39 -4.51
CA PHE A 22 38.30 1.48 -5.60
C PHE A 22 37.33 1.77 -6.75
N ASP A 23 37.76 2.69 -7.62
CA ASP A 23 37.21 2.85 -8.96
C ASP A 23 37.78 1.72 -9.83
N GLN A 24 36.91 1.05 -10.59
CA GLN A 24 37.36 0.25 -11.73
C GLN A 24 36.42 0.51 -12.90
N GLU A 25 36.80 1.50 -13.71
CA GLU A 25 36.38 1.62 -15.10
C GLU A 25 36.96 0.45 -15.90
N SER A 26 36.12 -0.22 -16.67
CA SER A 26 36.54 -1.08 -17.78
C SER A 26 35.87 -0.59 -19.05
N GLN A 27 36.59 0.26 -19.79
CA GLN A 27 36.29 0.60 -21.17
C GLN A 27 36.65 -0.60 -22.08
N LEU A 28 35.72 -1.03 -22.92
CA LEU A 28 35.97 -1.98 -24.00
C LEU A 28 36.07 -1.22 -25.31
N ILE A 29 37.26 -1.23 -25.92
CA ILE A 29 37.52 -0.71 -27.26
C ILE A 29 37.44 -1.89 -28.25
N MET A 30 36.74 -1.67 -29.36
CA MET A 30 36.53 -2.62 -30.44
C MET A 30 37.79 -2.69 -31.33
N GLY A 31 38.42 -3.87 -31.41
CA GLY A 31 39.54 -4.16 -32.30
C GLY A 31 39.10 -4.95 -33.53
N SER A 32 39.34 -4.38 -34.71
CA SER A 32 39.18 -4.97 -36.04
C SER A 32 40.50 -5.63 -36.48
N VAL A 33 40.46 -6.85 -37.02
CA VAL A 33 41.56 -7.49 -37.79
C VAL A 33 40.96 -8.38 -38.90
N PRO A 34 41.59 -8.45 -40.11
CA PRO A 34 40.90 -8.56 -41.39
C PRO A 34 40.84 -9.96 -42.01
N GLY A 35 40.06 -10.05 -43.09
CA GLY A 35 39.72 -11.26 -43.81
C GLY A 35 40.91 -11.99 -44.48
N LYS A 36 40.67 -13.29 -44.69
CA LYS A 36 41.46 -14.14 -45.57
C LYS A 36 40.53 -15.07 -46.33
N ASP A 37 40.50 -14.84 -47.63
CA ASP A 37 40.00 -15.74 -48.67
C ASP A 37 40.78 -17.05 -48.67
N LEU A 38 40.09 -18.19 -48.72
CA LEU A 38 40.63 -19.45 -49.20
C LEU A 38 39.57 -20.18 -50.03
N SER A 39 39.75 -20.05 -51.34
CA SER A 39 39.16 -20.88 -52.38
C SER A 39 39.70 -22.32 -52.33
N GLY A 40 38.83 -23.30 -52.56
CA GLY A 40 39.18 -24.48 -53.37
C GLY A 40 39.13 -25.85 -52.71
N TYR A 41 38.38 -26.74 -53.37
CA TYR A 41 38.42 -28.21 -53.32
C TYR A 41 37.69 -28.94 -52.17
N PHE A 42 36.47 -29.43 -52.47
CA PHE A 42 36.21 -30.87 -52.71
C PHE A 42 34.76 -31.05 -53.17
N ILE A 43 34.58 -31.46 -54.44
CA ILE A 43 33.33 -32.05 -54.96
C ILE A 43 33.57 -33.55 -55.02
N ASP A 44 32.72 -34.34 -54.36
CA ASP A 44 31.99 -35.49 -54.94
C ASP A 44 31.58 -36.47 -53.84
N HIS A 45 30.30 -36.45 -53.50
CA HIS A 45 29.42 -37.63 -53.51
C HIS A 45 28.12 -37.25 -52.80
N LEU A 46 27.04 -37.17 -53.58
CA LEU A 46 25.71 -37.74 -53.27
C LEU A 46 24.71 -37.30 -54.36
N LYS A 47 24.71 -38.05 -55.47
CA LYS A 47 23.53 -38.13 -56.34
C LYS A 47 22.48 -39.00 -55.64
N SER A 48 21.39 -38.41 -55.15
CA SER A 48 20.10 -39.11 -55.10
C SER A 48 18.92 -38.13 -55.01
N ARG A 49 18.27 -37.95 -56.16
CA ARG A 49 16.88 -37.55 -56.42
C ARG A 49 16.06 -37.00 -55.23
N ARG A 50 15.79 -35.69 -55.22
CA ARG A 50 14.45 -35.16 -54.91
C ARG A 50 14.22 -33.78 -55.54
N ALA A 51 12.97 -33.56 -55.94
CA ALA A 51 12.50 -32.52 -56.84
C ALA A 51 12.80 -31.09 -56.35
N ARG A 52 13.03 -30.20 -57.32
CA ARG A 52 13.08 -28.74 -57.14
C ARG A 52 11.87 -28.27 -56.31
N ARG A 53 12.12 -27.75 -55.12
CA ARG A 53 11.26 -26.73 -54.51
C ARG A 53 12.06 -25.43 -54.53
N ALA A 54 11.52 -24.43 -55.22
CA ALA A 54 12.05 -23.08 -55.18
C ALA A 54 12.04 -22.60 -53.72
N LEU A 55 13.13 -21.96 -53.30
CA LEU A 55 13.18 -21.18 -52.06
C LEU A 55 12.14 -20.05 -52.17
N PRO A 56 11.35 -19.76 -51.12
CA PRO A 56 10.57 -18.53 -51.08
C PRO A 56 11.52 -17.33 -51.18
N LEU A 57 11.09 -16.28 -51.87
CA LEU A 57 11.77 -14.99 -51.86
C LEU A 57 11.91 -14.50 -50.41
N ALA A 58 13.07 -13.93 -50.10
CA ALA A 58 13.27 -13.24 -48.83
C ALA A 58 12.23 -12.12 -48.70
N ASP A 59 11.52 -12.10 -47.57
CA ASP A 59 10.62 -11.01 -47.24
C ASP A 59 11.42 -9.69 -47.17
N GLU A 60 10.92 -8.67 -47.85
CA GLU A 60 11.43 -7.29 -47.77
C GLU A 60 11.44 -6.81 -46.31
N PRO A 61 12.42 -6.01 -45.88
CA PRO A 61 12.38 -5.43 -44.54
C PRO A 61 11.17 -4.49 -44.42
N ASP A 62 10.27 -4.83 -43.51
CA ASP A 62 9.12 -4.01 -43.14
C ASP A 62 9.63 -2.71 -42.48
N ASP A 63 9.76 -1.64 -43.27
CA ASP A 63 10.17 -0.29 -42.85
C ASP A 63 9.01 0.51 -42.22
N SER A 64 8.06 -0.21 -41.60
CA SER A 64 6.99 0.40 -40.81
C SER A 64 7.58 1.01 -39.54
N PRO A 65 7.29 2.28 -39.20
CA PRO A 65 7.73 2.84 -37.92
C PRO A 65 7.09 2.03 -36.80
N VAL A 66 7.92 1.38 -35.97
CA VAL A 66 7.48 0.83 -34.69
C VAL A 66 7.06 2.03 -33.85
N GLU A 67 5.75 2.23 -33.69
CA GLU A 67 5.25 3.21 -32.73
C GLU A 67 5.74 2.79 -31.34
N ALA A 68 6.68 3.56 -30.80
CA ALA A 68 7.10 3.49 -29.41
C ALA A 68 5.96 4.02 -28.53
N GLY A 69 4.95 3.19 -28.34
CA GLY A 69 3.73 3.51 -27.60
C GLY A 69 3.09 2.27 -27.01
N GLY A 70 3.89 1.32 -26.52
CA GLY A 70 3.37 0.21 -25.71
C GLY A 70 2.94 0.73 -24.35
N ASP A 71 1.64 0.81 -24.11
CA ASP A 71 1.07 1.16 -22.81
C ASP A 71 1.62 0.16 -21.76
N THR A 72 2.36 0.66 -20.77
CA THR A 72 3.03 -0.19 -19.77
C THR A 72 2.04 -0.96 -18.88
N SER A 73 0.74 -0.72 -19.04
CA SER A 73 -0.37 -1.41 -18.38
C SER A 73 -0.58 -2.86 -18.84
N ASP A 74 -0.09 -3.23 -20.02
CA ASP A 74 -0.24 -4.59 -20.57
C ASP A 74 0.97 -5.50 -20.29
N LEU A 75 2.00 -4.97 -19.60
CA LEU A 75 3.11 -5.78 -19.15
C LEU A 75 2.64 -6.71 -18.01
N PRO A 76 3.08 -7.98 -17.99
CA PRO A 76 2.74 -8.86 -16.88
C PRO A 76 3.17 -8.23 -15.56
N THR A 77 2.24 -8.10 -14.60
CA THR A 77 2.51 -7.50 -13.28
C THR A 77 3.77 -8.09 -12.64
N CYS A 78 4.02 -9.38 -12.82
CA CYS A 78 5.17 -10.09 -12.25
C CYS A 78 6.50 -9.82 -12.96
N LEU A 79 6.52 -8.99 -14.00
CA LEU A 79 7.73 -8.51 -14.66
C LEU A 79 8.19 -7.17 -14.06
N LEU A 80 7.25 -6.37 -13.56
CA LEU A 80 7.50 -5.10 -12.87
C LEU A 80 7.56 -5.29 -11.34
N CYS A 81 6.83 -6.27 -10.83
CA CYS A 81 6.69 -6.57 -9.41
C CYS A 81 7.17 -7.99 -9.09
N VAL A 82 7.41 -8.26 -7.81
CA VAL A 82 7.79 -9.59 -7.33
C VAL A 82 6.53 -10.39 -6.95
N CYS A 83 6.27 -11.47 -7.68
CA CYS A 83 5.14 -12.38 -7.40
C CYS A 83 5.62 -13.65 -6.69
N LEU A 84 5.15 -13.89 -5.47
CA LEU A 84 5.49 -15.06 -4.65
C LEU A 84 4.22 -15.72 -4.12
N THR A 85 3.89 -16.92 -4.61
CA THR A 85 2.85 -17.80 -4.05
C THR A 85 1.59 -17.05 -3.55
N GLY A 86 0.88 -16.40 -4.47
CA GLY A 86 -0.34 -15.64 -4.17
C GLY A 86 -0.12 -14.27 -3.51
N SER A 87 1.12 -13.80 -3.43
CA SER A 87 1.47 -12.45 -2.97
C SER A 87 2.14 -11.67 -4.10
N VAL A 88 1.79 -10.40 -4.24
CA VAL A 88 2.37 -9.48 -5.22
C VAL A 88 2.98 -8.29 -4.48
N TYR A 89 4.28 -8.07 -4.67
CA TYR A 89 5.05 -6.99 -4.06
C TYR A 89 5.51 -6.02 -5.15
N CYS A 90 4.89 -4.84 -5.17
CA CYS A 90 5.15 -3.73 -6.07
C CYS A 90 5.56 -2.51 -5.23
N GLU A 91 6.66 -2.59 -4.46
CA GLU A 91 7.14 -1.46 -3.68
C GLU A 91 8.08 -0.60 -4.52
N GLU A 92 7.81 0.70 -4.61
CA GLU A 92 8.68 1.70 -5.28
C GLU A 92 9.16 1.25 -6.68
N VAL A 93 8.20 0.85 -7.52
CA VAL A 93 8.51 0.30 -8.85
C VAL A 93 8.96 1.40 -9.81
N SER A 94 9.98 1.11 -10.62
CA SER A 94 10.47 1.97 -11.70
C SER A 94 10.23 1.33 -13.07
N PRO A 95 9.54 1.99 -14.03
CA PRO A 95 8.98 3.34 -13.95
C PRO A 95 7.81 3.45 -12.97
N ASP A 96 7.53 4.68 -12.51
CA ASP A 96 6.51 4.94 -11.49
C ASP A 96 5.15 4.33 -11.84
N MET A 97 4.62 3.51 -10.94
CA MET A 97 3.31 2.90 -11.12
C MET A 97 2.19 3.91 -10.80
N THR A 98 1.40 4.28 -11.80
CA THR A 98 0.33 5.32 -11.70
C THR A 98 -1.09 4.76 -11.58
N SER A 99 -1.26 3.46 -11.83
CA SER A 99 -2.52 2.73 -11.71
C SER A 99 -2.28 1.34 -11.12
N VAL A 100 -3.32 0.71 -10.59
CA VAL A 100 -3.26 -0.69 -10.17
C VAL A 100 -3.03 -1.57 -11.41
N PRO A 101 -2.01 -2.45 -11.44
CA PRO A 101 -1.73 -3.31 -12.58
C PRO A 101 -2.64 -4.54 -12.57
N SER A 102 -2.72 -5.26 -13.70
CA SER A 102 -3.55 -6.47 -13.83
C SER A 102 -3.00 -7.62 -12.98
N LEU A 103 -3.62 -7.89 -11.84
CA LEU A 103 -3.12 -8.89 -10.89
C LEU A 103 -3.48 -10.34 -11.31
N PRO A 104 -2.64 -11.33 -10.98
CA PRO A 104 -3.02 -12.74 -11.07
C PRO A 104 -4.29 -13.05 -10.25
N LYS A 105 -5.16 -13.92 -10.75
CA LYS A 105 -6.48 -14.22 -10.13
C LYS A 105 -6.36 -14.90 -8.76
N GLU A 106 -5.25 -15.56 -8.52
CA GLU A 106 -4.94 -16.29 -7.29
C GLU A 106 -4.29 -15.39 -6.21
N THR A 107 -4.15 -14.08 -6.49
CA THR A 107 -3.51 -13.14 -5.56
C THR A 107 -4.34 -12.96 -4.29
N ALA A 108 -3.77 -13.37 -3.16
CA ALA A 108 -4.32 -13.18 -1.82
C ALA A 108 -3.77 -11.93 -1.12
N TYR A 109 -2.54 -11.50 -1.44
CA TYR A 109 -1.88 -10.37 -0.78
C TYR A 109 -1.30 -9.41 -1.83
N LEU A 110 -1.67 -8.14 -1.76
CA LEU A 110 -1.08 -7.08 -2.58
C LEU A 110 -0.38 -6.06 -1.69
N TYR A 111 0.89 -5.82 -1.97
CA TYR A 111 1.69 -4.75 -1.38
C TYR A 111 2.16 -3.83 -2.50
N ALA A 112 1.55 -2.66 -2.65
CA ALA A 112 1.87 -1.70 -3.69
C ALA A 112 2.16 -0.33 -3.07
N ARG A 113 3.13 -0.30 -2.15
CA ARG A 113 3.46 0.85 -1.31
C ARG A 113 4.41 1.81 -2.04
N PHE A 114 4.34 3.09 -1.68
CA PHE A 114 5.29 4.11 -2.15
C PHE A 114 5.38 4.22 -3.68
N ASN A 115 4.23 4.13 -4.36
CA ASN A 115 4.12 4.39 -5.80
C ASN A 115 3.35 5.70 -6.06
N LYS A 116 2.94 5.93 -7.30
CA LYS A 116 2.23 7.15 -7.73
C LYS A 116 0.80 6.86 -8.17
N ILE A 117 0.15 5.85 -7.58
CA ILE A 117 -1.23 5.47 -7.92
C ILE A 117 -2.17 6.61 -7.54
N LYS A 118 -2.96 7.12 -8.49
CA LYS A 118 -3.84 8.28 -8.27
C LYS A 118 -5.32 7.93 -8.09
N LYS A 119 -5.77 6.85 -8.73
CA LYS A 119 -7.18 6.46 -8.76
C LYS A 119 -7.32 4.95 -8.71
N ILE A 120 -8.32 4.48 -7.97
CA ILE A 120 -8.76 3.09 -7.98
C ILE A 120 -10.12 3.01 -8.68
N ARG A 121 -10.20 2.20 -9.73
CA ARG A 121 -11.40 1.97 -10.52
C ARG A 121 -12.14 0.73 -10.05
N ALA A 122 -13.43 0.63 -10.40
CA ALA A 122 -14.28 -0.51 -10.05
C ALA A 122 -13.78 -1.84 -10.62
N LYS A 123 -13.06 -1.79 -11.76
CA LYS A 123 -12.51 -2.95 -12.46
C LYS A 123 -11.18 -3.46 -11.89
N ASP A 124 -10.43 -2.62 -11.18
CA ASP A 124 -9.03 -2.93 -10.82
C ASP A 124 -8.92 -4.17 -9.90
N PHE A 125 -9.95 -4.39 -9.07
CA PHE A 125 -10.02 -5.53 -8.15
C PHE A 125 -11.21 -6.46 -8.41
N SER A 126 -11.91 -6.30 -9.54
CA SER A 126 -13.22 -6.95 -9.73
C SER A 126 -13.14 -8.47 -9.85
N ASP A 127 -12.01 -8.98 -10.31
CA ASP A 127 -11.85 -10.39 -10.69
C ASP A 127 -11.00 -11.17 -9.67
N ILE A 128 -10.46 -10.49 -8.65
CA ILE A 128 -9.54 -11.08 -7.66
C ILE A 128 -10.24 -11.21 -6.30
N VAL A 129 -11.27 -12.06 -6.25
CA VAL A 129 -12.10 -12.29 -5.05
C VAL A 129 -11.35 -12.96 -3.90
N THR A 130 -10.15 -13.48 -4.18
CA THR A 130 -9.25 -14.18 -3.25
C THR A 130 -8.42 -13.23 -2.37
N LEU A 131 -8.40 -11.92 -2.68
CA LEU A 131 -7.66 -10.92 -1.92
C LEU A 131 -8.11 -10.88 -0.45
N LYS A 132 -7.14 -11.06 0.44
CA LYS A 132 -7.27 -10.94 1.89
C LYS A 132 -6.65 -9.67 2.43
N ARG A 133 -5.59 -9.19 1.79
CA ARG A 133 -4.87 -7.97 2.19
C ARG A 133 -4.52 -7.10 1.01
N ILE A 134 -4.76 -5.81 1.16
CA ILE A 134 -4.32 -4.76 0.23
C ILE A 134 -3.60 -3.69 1.03
N ASP A 135 -2.36 -3.41 0.66
CA ASP A 135 -1.57 -2.31 1.20
C ASP A 135 -1.17 -1.35 0.08
N LEU A 136 -1.80 -0.17 0.08
CA LEU A 136 -1.56 0.92 -0.88
C LEU A 136 -1.00 2.16 -0.16
N THR A 137 -0.30 1.95 0.95
CA THR A 137 0.26 3.03 1.75
C THR A 137 1.26 3.88 0.95
N GLY A 138 1.24 5.20 1.13
CA GLY A 138 2.21 6.11 0.52
C GLY A 138 2.01 6.27 -0.98
N ASN A 139 0.77 6.32 -1.44
CA ASN A 139 0.43 6.61 -2.84
C ASN A 139 -0.18 8.01 -2.97
N LEU A 140 -0.70 8.35 -4.15
CA LEU A 140 -1.33 9.63 -4.44
C LEU A 140 -2.84 9.48 -4.66
N ILE A 141 -3.46 8.49 -4.01
CA ILE A 141 -4.85 8.12 -4.29
C ILE A 141 -5.77 9.22 -3.77
N SER A 142 -6.44 9.91 -4.68
CA SER A 142 -7.43 10.95 -4.35
C SER A 142 -8.86 10.51 -4.64
N GLU A 143 -9.04 9.51 -5.51
CA GLU A 143 -10.36 9.03 -5.92
C GLU A 143 -10.43 7.50 -5.91
N ILE A 144 -11.49 6.96 -5.29
CA ILE A 144 -11.85 5.55 -5.37
C ILE A 144 -13.28 5.47 -5.87
N GLU A 145 -13.50 4.73 -6.94
CA GLU A 145 -14.83 4.53 -7.50
C GLU A 145 -15.74 3.74 -6.54
N GLU A 146 -17.02 4.09 -6.51
CA GLU A 146 -17.99 3.35 -5.70
C GLU A 146 -18.05 1.89 -6.17
N GLY A 147 -17.96 0.96 -5.22
CA GLY A 147 -17.95 -0.46 -5.51
C GLY A 147 -16.59 -1.05 -5.89
N ALA A 148 -15.49 -0.29 -5.90
CA ALA A 148 -14.14 -0.81 -6.20
C ALA A 148 -13.72 -2.00 -5.33
N PHE A 149 -14.18 -2.04 -4.08
CA PHE A 149 -13.90 -3.16 -3.16
C PHE A 149 -15.10 -4.09 -2.97
N SER A 150 -16.23 -3.87 -3.66
CA SER A 150 -17.50 -4.56 -3.37
C SER A 150 -17.45 -6.08 -3.56
N LYS A 151 -16.66 -6.56 -4.51
CA LYS A 151 -16.50 -7.99 -4.81
C LYS A 151 -15.47 -8.70 -3.91
N LEU A 152 -14.71 -7.95 -3.12
CA LEU A 152 -13.63 -8.48 -2.28
C LEU A 152 -14.18 -9.04 -0.96
N THR A 153 -14.93 -10.14 -1.07
CA THR A 153 -15.63 -10.77 0.05
C THR A 153 -14.70 -11.41 1.09
N MET A 154 -13.43 -11.63 0.74
CA MET A 154 -12.41 -12.21 1.63
C MET A 154 -11.45 -11.15 2.19
N LEU A 155 -11.64 -9.86 1.89
CA LEU A 155 -10.73 -8.81 2.33
C LEU A 155 -10.84 -8.59 3.84
N GLU A 156 -9.73 -8.83 4.53
CA GLU A 156 -9.59 -8.73 5.97
C GLU A 156 -8.78 -7.48 6.36
N GLU A 157 -7.82 -7.07 5.53
CA GLU A 157 -6.93 -5.95 5.83
C GLU A 157 -6.82 -4.99 4.64
N LEU A 158 -7.08 -3.71 4.90
CA LEU A 158 -6.98 -2.65 3.91
C LEU A 158 -6.23 -1.45 4.49
N SER A 159 -5.07 -1.14 3.91
CA SER A 159 -4.33 0.09 4.19
C SER A 159 -4.39 1.04 3.00
N LEU A 160 -4.94 2.22 3.24
CA LEU A 160 -4.97 3.39 2.37
C LEU A 160 -4.26 4.58 3.06
N ALA A 161 -3.37 4.29 4.02
CA ALA A 161 -2.66 5.32 4.76
C ALA A 161 -1.76 6.16 3.84
N GLU A 162 -1.48 7.40 4.23
CA GLU A 162 -0.56 8.29 3.49
C GLU A 162 -0.98 8.43 2.02
N ASN A 163 -2.20 8.90 1.81
CA ASN A 163 -2.80 9.16 0.50
C ASN A 163 -3.50 10.53 0.53
N SER A 164 -4.30 10.85 -0.50
CA SER A 164 -4.98 12.14 -0.62
C SER A 164 -6.51 11.99 -0.65
N LEU A 165 -7.05 11.02 0.09
CA LEU A 165 -8.48 10.73 0.09
C LEU A 165 -9.28 11.79 0.83
N VAL A 166 -10.32 12.31 0.17
CA VAL A 166 -11.29 13.24 0.78
C VAL A 166 -12.59 12.53 1.20
N LYS A 167 -12.86 11.37 0.60
CA LYS A 167 -14.05 10.55 0.86
C LYS A 167 -13.72 9.06 0.83
N LEU A 168 -14.50 8.26 1.56
CA LEU A 168 -14.38 6.80 1.54
C LEU A 168 -15.48 6.17 0.65
N PRO A 169 -15.14 5.15 -0.15
CA PRO A 169 -16.12 4.35 -0.90
C PRO A 169 -16.85 3.38 0.03
N MET A 170 -17.79 2.60 -0.51
CA MET A 170 -18.28 1.42 0.20
C MET A 170 -17.16 0.41 0.49
N LEU A 171 -16.98 0.09 1.78
CA LEU A 171 -15.96 -0.84 2.27
C LEU A 171 -16.52 -2.26 2.48
N PRO A 172 -15.69 -3.31 2.32
CA PRO A 172 -16.10 -4.69 2.61
C PRO A 172 -16.43 -4.91 4.09
N THR A 173 -17.44 -5.74 4.37
CA THR A 173 -17.93 -5.96 5.74
C THR A 173 -17.10 -6.94 6.56
N LYS A 174 -16.18 -7.67 5.91
CA LYS A 174 -15.32 -8.69 6.54
C LYS A 174 -13.99 -8.14 7.07
N LEU A 175 -13.74 -6.85 6.90
CA LEU A 175 -12.53 -6.20 7.37
C LEU A 175 -12.31 -6.42 8.88
N ILE A 176 -11.07 -6.78 9.21
CA ILE A 176 -10.51 -6.92 10.55
C ILE A 176 -9.65 -5.69 10.88
N SER A 177 -8.93 -5.16 9.89
CA SER A 177 -8.09 -3.97 10.03
C SER A 177 -8.34 -2.99 8.89
N PHE A 178 -8.62 -1.73 9.23
CA PHE A 178 -8.72 -0.65 8.26
C PHE A 178 -7.85 0.52 8.69
N ASN A 179 -6.95 0.93 7.80
CA ASN A 179 -6.07 2.07 8.02
C ASN A 179 -6.25 3.11 6.92
N ALA A 180 -6.67 4.31 7.28
CA ALA A 180 -6.72 5.47 6.40
C ALA A 180 -6.10 6.71 7.08
N ASN A 181 -5.07 6.49 7.91
CA ASN A 181 -4.30 7.57 8.51
C ASN A 181 -3.68 8.47 7.45
N HIS A 182 -3.37 9.72 7.78
CA HIS A 182 -2.67 10.66 6.89
C HIS A 182 -3.40 10.79 5.53
N ASN A 183 -4.64 11.26 5.60
CA ASN A 183 -5.48 11.57 4.44
C ASN A 183 -6.20 12.91 4.70
N HIS A 184 -7.12 13.28 3.81
CA HIS A 184 -7.92 14.52 3.91
C HIS A 184 -9.39 14.22 4.21
N LEU A 185 -9.67 13.15 4.96
CA LEU A 185 -11.04 12.70 5.21
C LEU A 185 -11.78 13.68 6.11
N LYS A 186 -12.96 14.10 5.64
CA LYS A 186 -13.91 14.93 6.40
C LYS A 186 -15.14 14.11 6.75
N THR A 187 -15.88 14.52 7.78
CA THR A 187 -17.14 13.85 8.17
C THR A 187 -18.14 13.79 7.02
N LYS A 188 -18.18 14.78 6.12
CA LYS A 188 -19.05 14.76 4.91
C LYS A 188 -18.61 13.70 3.88
N GLY A 189 -17.33 13.36 3.83
CA GLY A 189 -16.77 12.33 2.95
C GLY A 189 -16.85 10.92 3.53
N VAL A 190 -17.21 10.77 4.81
CA VAL A 190 -17.31 9.48 5.50
C VAL A 190 -18.76 9.29 5.97
N LYS A 191 -19.51 8.40 5.31
CA LYS A 191 -20.89 8.09 5.70
C LYS A 191 -20.92 7.65 7.17
N ALA A 192 -21.79 8.25 7.99
CA ALA A 192 -21.82 8.01 9.44
C ALA A 192 -21.93 6.51 9.84
N ASN A 193 -22.59 5.70 8.99
CA ASN A 193 -22.82 4.27 9.21
C ASN A 193 -21.86 3.36 8.40
N ILE A 194 -20.78 3.89 7.83
CA ILE A 194 -19.88 3.13 6.94
C ILE A 194 -19.32 1.87 7.61
N PHE A 195 -19.00 1.94 8.90
CA PHE A 195 -18.44 0.82 9.65
C PHE A 195 -19.50 -0.05 10.34
N LYS A 196 -20.77 0.39 10.40
CA LYS A 196 -21.84 -0.23 11.23
C LYS A 196 -22.02 -1.74 11.02
N LYS A 197 -21.80 -2.23 9.81
CA LYS A 197 -21.96 -3.65 9.45
C LYS A 197 -20.70 -4.50 9.67
N MET A 198 -19.58 -3.89 10.06
CA MET A 198 -18.29 -4.58 10.22
C MET A 198 -18.18 -5.20 11.61
N THR A 199 -18.73 -6.40 11.76
CA THR A 199 -18.78 -7.12 13.06
C THR A 199 -17.46 -7.76 13.47
N LYS A 200 -16.46 -7.77 12.58
CA LYS A 200 -15.13 -8.33 12.81
C LYS A 200 -14.02 -7.28 12.88
N LEU A 201 -14.35 -6.00 12.72
CA LEU A 201 -13.36 -4.93 12.70
C LEU A 201 -12.75 -4.77 14.09
N VAL A 202 -11.44 -4.98 14.18
CA VAL A 202 -10.65 -4.90 15.42
C VAL A 202 -9.86 -3.60 15.47
N ASN A 203 -9.22 -3.23 14.36
CA ASN A 203 -8.35 -2.07 14.27
C ASN A 203 -8.94 -1.05 13.29
N LEU A 204 -9.13 0.18 13.78
CA LEU A 204 -9.62 1.30 12.98
C LEU A 204 -8.71 2.51 13.17
N TYR A 205 -8.00 2.88 12.11
CA TYR A 205 -7.06 3.98 12.11
C TYR A 205 -7.53 5.09 11.15
N LEU A 206 -7.87 6.25 11.71
CA LEU A 206 -8.31 7.47 11.00
C LEU A 206 -7.59 8.71 11.54
N ALA A 207 -6.39 8.54 12.10
CA ALA A 207 -5.56 9.62 12.60
C ALA A 207 -5.07 10.53 11.47
N ASP A 208 -4.68 11.75 11.79
CA ASP A 208 -4.06 12.69 10.85
C ASP A 208 -4.96 12.91 9.63
N ASN A 209 -6.19 13.36 9.90
CA ASN A 209 -7.24 13.62 8.93
C ASN A 209 -7.97 14.93 9.30
N GLU A 210 -9.08 15.23 8.64
CA GLU A 210 -9.87 16.46 8.84
C GLU A 210 -11.29 16.14 9.38
N MET A 211 -11.43 15.08 10.17
CA MET A 211 -12.73 14.65 10.70
C MET A 211 -13.24 15.65 11.74
N GLU A 212 -14.49 16.11 11.60
CA GLU A 212 -15.13 17.07 12.50
C GLU A 212 -15.93 16.37 13.62
N ALA A 213 -16.28 15.10 13.39
CA ALA A 213 -17.04 14.27 14.32
C ALA A 213 -16.64 12.80 14.18
N VAL A 214 -16.81 12.05 15.27
CA VAL A 214 -16.52 10.61 15.33
C VAL A 214 -17.60 9.82 14.55
N PRO A 215 -17.24 8.96 13.58
CA PRO A 215 -18.19 8.08 12.89
C PRO A 215 -18.71 6.98 13.83
N HIS A 216 -19.78 6.28 13.45
CA HIS A 216 -20.26 5.16 14.27
C HIS A 216 -19.21 4.05 14.34
N ILE A 217 -18.78 3.72 15.56
CA ILE A 217 -17.74 2.72 15.83
C ILE A 217 -18.39 1.38 16.21
N PRO A 218 -18.09 0.27 15.50
CA PRO A 218 -18.63 -1.05 15.83
C PRO A 218 -18.19 -1.58 17.21
N ASP A 219 -19.03 -2.43 17.79
CA ASP A 219 -18.78 -3.07 19.11
C ASP A 219 -17.54 -3.98 19.10
N SER A 220 -17.09 -4.44 17.92
CA SER A 220 -15.92 -5.30 17.76
C SER A 220 -14.57 -4.60 17.87
N VAL A 221 -14.54 -3.26 17.71
CA VAL A 221 -13.30 -2.48 17.65
C VAL A 221 -12.58 -2.52 18.99
N ARG A 222 -11.27 -2.76 18.94
CA ARG A 222 -10.38 -2.81 20.09
C ARG A 222 -9.41 -1.63 20.11
N THR A 223 -8.92 -1.24 18.94
CA THR A 223 -7.96 -0.14 18.78
C THR A 223 -8.57 0.91 17.85
N LEU A 224 -8.74 2.12 18.38
CA LEU A 224 -9.32 3.24 17.66
C LEU A 224 -8.39 4.45 17.72
N HIS A 225 -7.87 4.84 16.56
CA HIS A 225 -7.00 6.03 16.42
C HIS A 225 -7.73 7.12 15.66
N LEU A 226 -7.96 8.24 16.32
CA LEU A 226 -8.61 9.45 15.81
C LEU A 226 -7.79 10.71 16.13
N GLN A 227 -6.54 10.55 16.56
CA GLN A 227 -5.68 11.68 16.91
C GLN A 227 -5.43 12.60 15.71
N ASN A 228 -5.10 13.86 15.97
CA ASN A 228 -4.80 14.88 14.96
C ASN A 228 -5.91 15.00 13.91
N ASN A 229 -7.14 15.25 14.38
CA ASN A 229 -8.30 15.55 13.57
C ASN A 229 -8.93 16.88 14.03
N ASN A 230 -10.06 17.26 13.46
CA ASN A 230 -10.80 18.46 13.83
C ASN A 230 -12.06 18.16 14.67
N ILE A 231 -12.04 17.10 15.48
CA ILE A 231 -13.22 16.67 16.25
C ILE A 231 -13.49 17.71 17.34
N THR A 232 -14.64 18.36 17.28
CA THR A 232 -15.00 19.48 18.20
C THR A 232 -15.84 19.04 19.39
N GLU A 233 -16.64 17.99 19.23
CA GLU A 233 -17.55 17.50 20.25
C GLU A 233 -17.69 15.98 20.25
N VAL A 234 -18.06 15.45 21.42
CA VAL A 234 -18.51 14.08 21.62
C VAL A 234 -19.81 14.13 22.40
N ASN A 235 -20.73 13.23 22.10
CA ASN A 235 -22.04 13.15 22.75
C ASN A 235 -22.21 11.79 23.47
N VAL A 236 -23.26 11.66 24.27
CA VAL A 236 -23.52 10.46 25.09
C VAL A 236 -23.65 9.17 24.26
N ASN A 237 -23.90 9.29 22.96
CA ASN A 237 -24.06 8.20 22.02
C ASN A 237 -22.85 7.98 21.10
N THR A 238 -21.76 8.75 21.29
CA THR A 238 -20.56 8.63 20.44
C THR A 238 -19.86 7.30 20.65
N PHE A 239 -19.62 6.91 21.91
CA PHE A 239 -19.01 5.63 22.26
C PHE A 239 -19.96 4.68 22.97
N CYS A 240 -20.91 5.20 23.76
CA CYS A 240 -21.88 4.42 24.53
C CYS A 240 -23.27 4.44 23.89
N LYS A 241 -24.20 3.63 24.42
CA LYS A 241 -25.61 3.61 23.99
C LYS A 241 -26.44 4.16 25.14
N SER A 242 -26.89 5.42 25.05
CA SER A 242 -27.59 6.10 26.15
C SER A 242 -28.93 5.46 26.51
N ASN A 243 -29.49 4.63 25.63
CA ASN A 243 -30.73 3.89 25.86
C ASN A 243 -30.53 2.56 26.59
N ASP A 244 -29.28 2.13 26.82
CA ASP A 244 -28.95 0.87 27.48
C ASP A 244 -27.91 1.11 28.58
N THR A 245 -28.39 1.17 29.82
CA THR A 245 -27.57 1.41 31.01
C THR A 245 -26.60 0.27 31.33
N TYR A 246 -26.80 -0.91 30.75
CA TYR A 246 -25.92 -2.08 30.91
C TYR A 246 -24.96 -2.25 29.74
N TYR A 247 -25.01 -1.35 28.75
CA TYR A 247 -24.12 -1.42 27.60
C TYR A 247 -22.68 -1.17 28.02
N LEU A 248 -21.83 -2.16 27.80
CA LEU A 248 -20.40 -2.11 28.06
C LEU A 248 -19.62 -2.42 26.78
N ARG A 249 -18.46 -1.77 26.63
CA ARG A 249 -17.48 -2.02 25.55
C ARG A 249 -16.20 -2.60 26.13
N PRO A 250 -16.23 -3.86 26.60
CA PRO A 250 -15.07 -4.47 27.26
C PRO A 250 -13.90 -4.73 26.30
N SER A 251 -14.16 -4.77 24.99
CA SER A 251 -13.18 -5.03 23.94
C SER A 251 -12.36 -3.79 23.55
N LEU A 252 -12.90 -2.59 23.79
CA LEU A 252 -12.26 -1.34 23.40
C LEU A 252 -11.12 -1.04 24.39
N ASN A 253 -9.89 -1.28 23.93
CA ASN A 253 -8.68 -1.29 24.74
C ASN A 253 -7.84 -0.03 24.58
N GLU A 254 -7.93 0.62 23.42
CA GLU A 254 -7.16 1.81 23.12
C GLU A 254 -8.01 2.77 22.29
N VAL A 255 -8.12 4.01 22.78
CA VAL A 255 -8.79 5.11 22.07
C VAL A 255 -7.88 6.32 22.13
N ARG A 256 -7.41 6.78 20.96
CA ARG A 256 -6.59 7.99 20.84
C ARG A 256 -7.39 9.11 20.18
N MET A 257 -7.50 10.24 20.87
CA MET A 257 -8.18 11.45 20.42
C MET A 257 -7.33 12.71 20.69
N ASP A 258 -6.05 12.54 21.02
CA ASP A 258 -5.11 13.64 21.18
C ASP A 258 -4.99 14.48 19.90
N GLY A 259 -4.64 15.76 20.02
CA GLY A 259 -4.57 16.66 18.85
C GLY A 259 -5.92 17.05 18.23
N ASN A 260 -7.05 16.79 18.89
CA ASN A 260 -8.37 17.30 18.52
C ASN A 260 -8.77 18.51 19.41
N PRO A 261 -9.62 19.43 18.89
CA PRO A 261 -10.12 20.57 19.68
C PRO A 261 -11.12 20.18 20.79
N VAL A 262 -11.71 18.98 20.74
CA VAL A 262 -12.67 18.49 21.74
C VAL A 262 -12.07 18.46 23.14
N VAL A 263 -12.87 18.90 24.12
CA VAL A 263 -12.56 18.79 25.54
C VAL A 263 -13.39 17.65 26.12
N LEU A 264 -12.76 16.51 26.37
CA LEU A 264 -13.43 15.27 26.75
C LEU A 264 -14.16 15.38 28.10
N SER A 265 -13.68 16.21 29.01
CA SER A 265 -14.31 16.41 30.34
C SER A 265 -15.67 17.11 30.29
N LYS A 266 -16.06 17.72 29.15
CA LYS A 266 -17.40 18.32 28.99
C LYS A 266 -18.52 17.27 28.93
N ASN A 267 -18.20 16.04 28.51
CA ASN A 267 -19.17 14.98 28.29
C ASN A 267 -18.66 13.65 28.89
N PRO A 268 -18.52 13.54 30.22
CA PRO A 268 -17.96 12.34 30.86
C PRO A 268 -18.83 11.10 30.65
N ASP A 269 -20.16 11.28 30.52
CA ASP A 269 -21.12 10.18 30.34
C ASP A 269 -20.89 9.40 29.03
N SER A 270 -20.28 10.04 28.03
CA SER A 270 -19.88 9.44 26.76
C SER A 270 -18.91 8.28 26.90
N PHE A 271 -18.28 8.11 28.07
CA PHE A 271 -17.21 7.13 28.29
C PHE A 271 -17.52 6.08 29.35
N THR A 272 -18.70 6.15 29.97
CA THR A 272 -19.11 5.28 31.09
C THR A 272 -19.13 3.79 30.77
N CYS A 273 -19.37 3.43 29.51
CA CYS A 273 -19.37 2.05 29.03
C CYS A 273 -17.97 1.45 28.78
N MET A 274 -16.90 2.25 28.86
CA MET A 274 -15.55 1.85 28.48
C MET A 274 -14.69 1.49 29.69
N LYS A 275 -13.79 0.51 29.52
CA LYS A 275 -12.81 0.13 30.56
C LYS A 275 -11.61 1.08 30.62
N VAL A 276 -11.31 1.74 29.50
CA VAL A 276 -10.21 2.68 29.36
C VAL A 276 -10.77 4.02 28.91
N LEU A 277 -10.18 5.11 29.41
CA LEU A 277 -10.51 6.45 28.97
C LEU A 277 -9.72 6.79 27.71
N PRO A 278 -10.28 7.59 26.78
CA PRO A 278 -9.53 8.05 25.62
C PRO A 278 -8.32 8.90 26.00
N VAL A 279 -7.21 8.71 25.30
CA VAL A 279 -6.06 9.61 25.38
C VAL A 279 -6.44 10.90 24.67
N GLY A 280 -6.41 12.03 25.37
CA GLY A 280 -6.81 13.32 24.80
C GLY A 280 -6.86 14.44 25.82
N ARG A 281 -7.49 15.55 25.43
CA ARG A 281 -7.56 16.78 26.23
C ARG A 281 -8.76 16.74 27.19
N TYR A 282 -8.49 16.89 28.49
CA TYR A 282 -9.50 16.96 29.56
C TYR A 282 -9.62 18.35 30.21
N ARG A 283 -8.76 19.31 29.86
CA ARG A 283 -8.75 20.69 30.37
C ARG A 283 -8.32 21.62 29.25
#